data_AF-A0A0D2H7Z5-F1
#
_entry.id   AF-A0A0D2H7Z5-F1
#
_cell.length_a   1.000
_cell.length_b   1.000
_cell.length_c   1.000
_cell.angle_alpha   90.00
_cell.angle_beta   90.00
_cell.angle_gamma   90.00
#
_symmetry.space_group_name_H-M   'P 1'
#
loop_
_entity.id
_entity.type
_entity.pdbx_description
1 polymer ?
#
loop_
_entity_poly.entity_id
_entity_poly.type
_entity_poly.pdbx_seq_one_letter_code
_entity_poly.pdbx_strand_id
1 'polypeptide(L)'
;MVWGPGKTEFCTRNPDLRQHANVGSLEFKGLEEKEALRLLLHCAQIPHPWSESTIDLGNRISKALGYLASALVLAGRSIYRQNCGLKDYLDHYQHRRTAYQLFHSTDRPTESDLERNNEIAYPTFDHSLKYLENDNSVASKDAMEILNIVAFYRISMDIFTRAVKNNMKPSDSETTLSPGAKIIQLIHNRLRHPPILPSF
;
A
#
# COMPACT_ATOMS: atom_id res chain seq x y z
N MET A 1 -6.18 17.05 -24.60
CA MET A 1 -5.06 16.32 -25.21
C MET A 1 -5.63 15.56 -26.40
N VAL A 2 -5.29 15.95 -27.64
CA VAL A 2 -5.85 15.34 -28.87
C VAL A 2 -4.86 14.28 -29.36
N TRP A 3 -5.35 13.05 -29.56
CA TRP A 3 -4.55 11.90 -29.96
C TRP A 3 -4.45 11.81 -31.48
N GLY A 4 -3.22 11.73 -32.00
CA GLY A 4 -2.95 11.35 -33.39
C GLY A 4 -2.62 9.85 -33.50
N PRO A 5 -2.74 9.24 -34.69
CA PRO A 5 -2.43 7.82 -34.89
C PRO A 5 -0.95 7.51 -34.57
N GLY A 6 -0.70 6.41 -33.86
CA GLY A 6 0.65 5.89 -33.57
C GLY A 6 1.23 6.20 -32.19
N LYS A 7 0.44 6.74 -31.25
CA LYS A 7 0.88 6.96 -29.85
C LYS A 7 0.27 5.91 -28.91
N THR A 8 1.11 5.24 -28.14
CA THR A 8 0.71 4.28 -27.10
C THR A 8 1.14 4.79 -25.75
N GLU A 9 0.26 4.75 -24.77
CA GLU A 9 0.52 5.14 -23.39
C GLU A 9 0.41 3.94 -22.45
N PHE A 10 1.29 3.90 -21.46
CA PHE A 10 1.29 2.86 -20.44
C PHE A 10 1.21 3.51 -19.06
N CYS A 11 0.29 3.01 -18.22
CA CYS A 11 0.20 3.35 -16.82
C CYS A 11 0.74 2.19 -15.99
N THR A 12 1.73 2.43 -15.15
CA THR A 12 2.33 1.38 -14.30
C THR A 12 2.64 1.92 -12.91
N ARG A 13 2.59 1.02 -11.92
CA ARG A 13 3.05 1.29 -10.55
C ARG A 13 4.52 0.91 -10.35
N ASN A 14 5.14 0.19 -11.30
CA ASN A 14 6.55 -0.19 -11.22
C ASN A 14 7.42 0.98 -11.73
N PRO A 15 8.19 1.66 -10.86
CA PRO A 15 9.03 2.78 -11.27
C PRO A 15 10.18 2.36 -12.18
N ASP A 16 10.64 1.11 -12.14
CA ASP A 16 11.75 0.62 -12.97
C ASP A 16 11.40 0.66 -14.46
N LEU A 17 10.11 0.54 -14.79
CA LEU A 17 9.64 0.63 -16.17
C LEU A 17 9.73 2.05 -16.76
N ARG A 18 10.02 3.08 -15.94
CA ARG A 18 10.29 4.45 -16.44
C ARG A 18 11.48 4.47 -17.40
N GLN A 19 12.45 3.56 -17.25
CA GLN A 19 13.61 3.48 -18.15
C GLN A 19 13.21 3.14 -19.60
N HIS A 20 12.03 2.55 -19.81
CA HIS A 20 11.51 2.21 -21.14
C HIS A 20 10.61 3.31 -21.72
N ALA A 21 10.45 4.45 -21.04
CA ALA A 21 9.61 5.53 -21.48
C ALA A 21 10.34 6.44 -22.50
N ASN A 22 10.07 6.23 -23.79
CA ASN A 22 10.73 6.94 -24.88
C ASN A 22 10.44 8.45 -24.94
N VAL A 23 9.27 8.88 -24.46
CA VAL A 23 8.78 10.28 -24.56
C VAL A 23 8.77 10.98 -23.19
N GLY A 24 9.19 10.28 -22.13
CA GLY A 24 9.15 10.74 -20.76
C GLY A 24 8.09 10.03 -19.91
N SER A 25 8.16 10.24 -18.60
CA SER A 25 7.26 9.62 -17.62
C SER A 25 6.61 10.67 -16.73
N LEU A 26 5.31 10.54 -16.47
CA LEU A 26 4.59 11.37 -15.52
C LEU A 26 4.31 10.58 -14.23
N GLU A 27 4.69 11.14 -13.09
CA GLU A 27 4.36 10.57 -11.78
C GLU A 27 3.04 11.15 -11.29
N PHE A 28 2.03 10.30 -11.15
CA PHE A 28 0.76 10.67 -10.52
C PHE A 28 0.92 10.66 -9.00
N LYS A 29 0.87 11.84 -8.38
CA LYS A 29 0.80 12.03 -6.94
C LYS A 29 -0.67 12.18 -6.48
N GLY A 30 -0.88 12.46 -5.20
CA GLY A 30 -2.18 12.88 -4.70
C GLY A 30 -2.70 14.14 -5.43
N LEU A 31 -4.02 14.34 -5.41
CA LEU A 31 -4.67 15.51 -5.98
C LEU A 31 -4.29 16.78 -5.20
N GLU A 32 -4.42 17.93 -5.86
CA GLU A 32 -4.38 19.23 -5.17
C GLU A 32 -5.53 19.35 -4.18
N GLU A 33 -5.34 20.11 -3.09
CA GLU A 33 -6.30 20.15 -1.97
C GLU A 33 -7.73 20.57 -2.41
N LYS A 34 -7.83 21.56 -3.30
CA LYS A 34 -9.12 22.04 -3.83
C LYS A 34 -9.82 20.98 -4.67
N GLU A 35 -9.07 20.29 -5.53
CA GLU A 35 -9.59 19.22 -6.38
C GLU A 35 -9.97 17.99 -5.56
N ALA A 36 -9.18 17.67 -4.53
CA ALA A 36 -9.46 16.59 -3.58
C ALA A 36 -10.77 16.84 -2.82
N LEU A 37 -10.94 18.04 -2.25
CA LEU A 37 -12.16 18.46 -1.57
C LEU A 37 -13.37 18.36 -2.50
N ARG A 38 -13.24 18.90 -3.71
CA ARG A 38 -14.31 18.88 -4.71
C ARG A 38 -14.68 17.46 -5.13
N LEU A 39 -13.70 16.59 -5.37
CA LEU A 39 -13.94 15.19 -5.69
C LEU A 39 -14.67 14.46 -4.56
N LEU A 40 -14.19 14.61 -3.32
CA LEU A 40 -14.80 13.99 -2.14
C LEU A 40 -16.28 14.40 -1.99
N LEU A 41 -16.55 15.70 -1.96
CA LEU A 41 -17.90 16.24 -1.75
C LEU A 41 -18.83 15.94 -2.92
N HIS A 42 -18.30 15.92 -4.15
CA HIS A 42 -19.05 15.48 -5.33
C HIS A 42 -19.45 14.00 -5.22
N CYS A 43 -18.51 13.12 -4.84
CA CYS A 43 -18.82 11.70 -4.64
C CYS A 43 -19.76 11.45 -3.45
N ALA A 44 -19.73 12.32 -2.44
CA ALA A 44 -20.67 12.33 -1.31
C ALA A 44 -22.05 12.92 -1.66
N GLN A 45 -22.23 13.43 -2.89
CA GLN A 45 -23.43 14.16 -3.35
C GLN A 45 -23.83 15.34 -2.45
N ILE A 46 -22.85 16.07 -1.93
CA ILE A 46 -23.08 17.27 -1.13
C ILE A 46 -23.11 18.49 -2.09
N PRO A 47 -24.28 19.10 -2.32
CA PRO A 47 -24.43 20.17 -3.30
C PRO A 47 -23.70 21.44 -2.85
N HIS A 48 -23.25 22.21 -3.84
CA HIS A 48 -22.69 23.55 -3.62
C HIS A 48 -23.83 24.57 -3.45
N PRO A 49 -23.68 25.66 -2.66
CA PRO A 49 -22.49 26.07 -1.89
C PRO A 49 -22.28 25.27 -0.61
N TRP A 50 -21.01 25.04 -0.27
CA TRP A 50 -20.63 24.33 0.95
C TRP A 50 -20.48 25.31 2.12
N SER A 51 -20.96 24.92 3.30
CA SER A 51 -20.68 25.64 4.54
C SER A 51 -19.19 25.54 4.91
N GLU A 52 -18.71 26.49 5.71
CA GLU A 52 -17.34 26.47 6.24
C GLU A 52 -17.05 25.16 6.99
N SER A 53 -18.00 24.63 7.76
CA SER A 53 -17.84 23.34 8.45
C SER A 53 -17.72 22.16 7.47
N THR A 54 -18.45 22.18 6.35
CA THR A 54 -18.36 21.14 5.32
C THR A 54 -16.99 21.16 4.64
N ILE A 55 -16.48 22.36 4.40
CA ILE A 55 -15.15 22.58 3.83
C ILE A 55 -14.07 22.08 4.80
N ASP A 56 -14.14 22.45 6.08
CA ASP A 56 -13.18 21.99 7.09
C ASP A 56 -13.17 20.45 7.22
N LEU A 57 -14.34 19.83 7.37
CA LEU A 57 -14.46 18.38 7.47
C LEU A 57 -13.94 17.69 6.20
N GLY A 58 -14.32 18.18 5.02
CA GLY A 58 -13.88 17.63 3.75
C GLY A 58 -12.36 17.72 3.57
N ASN A 59 -11.75 18.82 3.98
CA ASN A 59 -10.29 19.00 3.95
C ASN A 59 -9.58 18.06 4.93
N ARG A 60 -10.10 17.92 6.15
CA ARG A 60 -9.55 16.99 7.15
C ARG A 60 -9.59 15.54 6.66
N ILE A 61 -10.70 15.12 6.06
CA ILE A 61 -10.84 13.80 5.44
C ILE A 61 -9.85 13.65 4.29
N SER A 62 -9.80 14.63 3.39
CA SER A 62 -8.94 14.57 2.20
C SER A 62 -7.46 14.45 2.56
N LYS A 63 -7.03 15.20 3.58
CA LYS A 63 -5.68 15.13 4.14
C LYS A 63 -5.38 13.78 4.79
N ALA A 64 -6.31 13.24 5.58
CA ALA A 64 -6.15 11.94 6.23
C ALA A 64 -6.01 10.80 5.21
N LEU A 65 -6.67 10.92 4.05
CA LEU A 65 -6.60 9.96 2.94
C LEU A 65 -5.43 10.23 1.97
N GLY A 66 -4.53 11.17 2.31
CA GLY A 66 -3.35 11.48 1.50
C GLY A 66 -3.66 12.06 0.12
N TYR A 67 -4.84 12.66 -0.04
CA TYR A 67 -5.32 13.22 -1.31
C TYR A 67 -5.37 12.21 -2.47
N LEU A 68 -5.42 10.91 -2.17
CA LEU A 68 -5.48 9.84 -3.19
C LEU A 68 -6.89 9.78 -3.80
N ALA A 69 -7.00 10.03 -5.10
CA ALA A 69 -8.28 10.07 -5.81
C ALA A 69 -9.15 8.81 -5.56
N SER A 70 -8.54 7.63 -5.58
CA SER A 70 -9.25 6.36 -5.30
C SER A 70 -9.82 6.32 -3.87
N ALA A 71 -9.04 6.72 -2.88
CA ALA A 71 -9.48 6.76 -1.49
C ALA A 71 -10.62 7.76 -1.28
N LEU A 72 -10.54 8.94 -1.92
CA LEU A 72 -11.57 9.97 -1.85
C LEU A 72 -12.89 9.53 -2.49
N VAL A 73 -12.84 8.85 -3.64
CA VAL A 73 -14.04 8.30 -4.30
C VAL A 73 -14.72 7.25 -3.40
N LEU A 74 -13.93 6.36 -2.79
CA LEU A 74 -14.46 5.34 -1.89
C LEU A 74 -15.07 5.97 -0.63
N ALA A 75 -14.39 6.97 -0.04
CA ALA A 75 -14.89 7.74 1.08
C ALA A 75 -16.21 8.46 0.76
N GLY A 76 -16.24 9.21 -0.33
CA GLY A 76 -17.44 9.95 -0.75
C GLY A 76 -18.62 9.02 -1.01
N ARG A 77 -18.41 7.88 -1.69
CA ARG A 77 -19.46 6.87 -1.89
C ARG A 77 -19.98 6.28 -0.58
N SER A 78 -19.09 6.03 0.39
CA SER A 78 -19.47 5.53 1.71
C SER A 78 -20.33 6.53 2.48
N ILE A 79 -19.98 7.83 2.39
CA ILE A 79 -20.75 8.92 2.98
C ILE A 79 -22.12 9.05 2.29
N TYR A 80 -22.15 8.99 0.96
CA TYR A 80 -23.39 9.09 0.18
C TYR A 80 -24.37 7.97 0.49
N ARG A 81 -23.88 6.73 0.64
CA ARG A 81 -24.70 5.55 1.00
C ARG A 81 -25.20 5.57 2.45
N GLN A 82 -24.91 6.64 3.21
CA GLN A 82 -25.26 6.81 4.62
C GLN A 82 -24.67 5.76 5.56
N ASN A 83 -23.59 5.09 5.14
CA ASN A 83 -22.87 4.16 6.02
C ASN A 83 -22.15 4.92 7.15
N CYS A 84 -21.84 6.20 6.94
CA CYS A 84 -21.31 7.13 7.94
C CYS A 84 -21.54 8.59 7.48
N GLY A 85 -21.74 9.51 8.42
CA GLY A 85 -21.84 10.94 8.10
C GLY A 85 -20.48 11.56 7.78
N LEU A 86 -20.46 12.71 7.09
CA LEU A 86 -19.21 13.44 6.82
C LEU A 86 -18.43 13.76 8.10
N LYS A 87 -19.13 14.11 9.18
CA LYS A 87 -18.53 14.42 10.49
C LYS A 87 -17.88 13.20 11.14
N ASP A 88 -18.52 12.04 11.03
CA ASP A 88 -18.14 10.81 11.74
C ASP A 88 -17.24 9.90 10.89
N TYR A 89 -16.99 10.28 9.62
CA TYR A 89 -16.25 9.46 8.66
C TYR A 89 -14.87 9.05 9.19
N LEU A 90 -14.12 9.98 9.79
CA LEU A 90 -12.78 9.68 10.28
C LEU A 90 -12.78 8.73 11.47
N ASP A 91 -13.76 8.85 12.36
CA ASP A 91 -13.92 7.93 13.49
C ASP A 91 -14.33 6.55 13.00
N HIS A 92 -15.26 6.48 12.04
CA HIS A 92 -15.67 5.23 11.38
C HIS A 92 -14.50 4.57 10.65
N TYR A 93 -13.72 5.35 9.89
CA TYR A 93 -12.53 4.89 9.19
C TYR A 93 -11.48 4.33 10.17
N GLN A 94 -11.22 5.04 11.26
CA GLN A 94 -10.26 4.62 12.27
C GLN A 94 -10.74 3.35 13.00
N HIS A 95 -12.01 3.29 13.38
CA HIS A 95 -12.60 2.10 14.01
C HIS A 95 -12.48 0.88 13.10
N ARG A 96 -12.85 1.02 11.82
CA ARG A 96 -12.72 -0.06 10.82
C ARG A 96 -11.26 -0.45 10.57
N ARG A 97 -10.33 0.51 10.54
CA ARG A 97 -8.90 0.23 10.43
C ARG A 97 -8.39 -0.61 11.60
N THR A 98 -8.77 -0.26 12.83
CA THR A 98 -8.41 -1.01 14.03
C THR A 98 -9.03 -2.41 14.03
N ALA A 99 -10.29 -2.53 13.61
CA ALA A 99 -10.97 -3.82 13.49
C ALA A 99 -10.28 -4.74 12.47
N TYR A 100 -9.87 -4.18 11.30
CA TYR A 100 -9.11 -4.92 10.29
C TYR A 100 -7.77 -5.42 10.82
N GLN A 101 -7.06 -4.59 11.60
CA GLN A 101 -5.79 -4.97 12.23
C GLN A 101 -5.98 -6.11 13.25
N LEU A 102 -7.02 -6.04 14.07
CA LEU A 102 -7.34 -7.13 15.01
C LEU A 102 -7.68 -8.42 14.29
N PHE A 103 -8.49 -8.35 13.23
CA PHE A 103 -8.92 -9.51 12.45
C PHE A 103 -7.75 -10.26 11.81
N HIS A 104 -6.78 -9.53 11.24
CA HIS A 104 -5.57 -10.14 10.68
C HIS A 104 -4.56 -10.58 11.75
N SER A 105 -4.81 -10.26 13.03
CA SER A 105 -4.03 -10.76 14.16
C SER A 105 -4.63 -12.03 14.78
N THR A 106 -5.83 -12.44 14.36
CA THR A 106 -6.52 -13.63 14.89
C THR A 106 -6.46 -14.80 13.91
N ASP A 107 -6.04 -15.98 14.38
CA ASP A 107 -5.83 -17.20 13.59
C ASP A 107 -7.08 -17.74 12.87
N ARG A 108 -8.29 -17.27 13.19
CA ARG A 108 -9.53 -17.71 12.54
C ARG A 108 -10.57 -16.59 12.43
N PRO A 109 -10.76 -16.02 11.24
CA PRO A 109 -11.83 -15.09 11.00
C PRO A 109 -13.22 -15.77 10.93
N THR A 110 -14.24 -15.15 11.53
CA THR A 110 -15.62 -15.65 11.48
C THR A 110 -16.33 -15.18 10.20
N GLU A 111 -17.36 -15.90 9.74
CA GLU A 111 -18.08 -15.58 8.49
C GLU A 111 -18.74 -14.18 8.51
N SER A 112 -19.22 -13.75 9.69
CA SER A 112 -19.76 -12.40 9.91
C SER A 112 -18.72 -11.28 9.76
N ASP A 113 -17.45 -11.60 10.00
CA ASP A 113 -16.36 -10.65 9.94
C ASP A 113 -15.90 -10.44 8.49
N LEU A 114 -16.03 -11.46 7.63
CA LEU A 114 -15.75 -11.39 6.20
C LEU A 114 -16.77 -10.51 5.46
N GLU A 115 -18.06 -10.64 5.77
CA GLU A 115 -19.13 -9.79 5.21
C GLU A 115 -18.96 -8.31 5.59
N ARG A 116 -18.59 -8.04 6.85
CA ARG A 116 -18.35 -6.67 7.34
C ARG A 116 -17.15 -6.00 6.65
N ASN A 117 -16.19 -6.79 6.18
CA ASN A 117 -14.92 -6.31 5.61
C ASN A 117 -15.01 -6.00 4.10
N ASN A 118 -15.89 -6.68 3.36
CA ASN A 118 -16.09 -6.47 1.91
C ASN A 118 -16.54 -5.04 1.52
N GLU A 119 -16.94 -4.23 2.50
CA GLU A 119 -17.47 -2.88 2.29
C GLU A 119 -16.42 -1.77 2.41
N ILE A 120 -15.14 -2.10 2.64
CA ILE A 120 -14.07 -1.14 2.90
C ILE A 120 -13.23 -0.90 1.64
N ALA A 121 -12.71 0.33 1.55
CA ALA A 121 -11.82 0.90 0.53
C ALA A 121 -10.48 0.16 0.28
N TYR A 122 -10.31 -1.10 0.68
CA TYR A 122 -9.11 -1.90 0.44
C TYR A 122 -9.22 -2.94 -0.68
N PRO A 123 -10.22 -2.97 -1.60
CA PRO A 123 -10.38 -4.11 -2.49
C PRO A 123 -9.17 -4.29 -3.42
N THR A 124 -8.45 -3.21 -3.74
CA THR A 124 -7.25 -3.28 -4.58
C THR A 124 -6.02 -3.79 -3.81
N PHE A 125 -5.89 -3.45 -2.54
CA PHE A 125 -4.80 -3.96 -1.69
C PHE A 125 -5.08 -5.42 -1.34
N ASP A 126 -6.29 -5.74 -0.91
CA ASP A 126 -6.72 -7.12 -0.59
C ASP A 126 -6.59 -8.04 -1.81
N HIS A 127 -6.86 -7.56 -3.03
CA HIS A 127 -6.66 -8.36 -4.24
C HIS A 127 -5.18 -8.65 -4.50
N SER A 128 -4.30 -7.66 -4.30
CA SER A 128 -2.86 -7.84 -4.48
C SER A 128 -2.28 -8.74 -3.38
N LEU A 129 -2.80 -8.62 -2.15
CA LEU A 129 -2.45 -9.47 -1.02
C LEU A 129 -2.87 -10.91 -1.25
N LYS A 130 -4.13 -11.13 -1.66
CA LYS A 130 -4.64 -12.46 -2.04
C LYS A 130 -3.84 -13.09 -3.17
N TYR A 131 -3.35 -12.30 -4.12
CA TYR A 131 -2.46 -12.81 -5.16
C TYR A 131 -1.15 -13.36 -4.56
N LEU A 132 -0.52 -12.62 -3.64
CA LEU A 132 0.69 -13.06 -2.94
C LEU A 132 0.43 -14.26 -2.03
N GLU A 133 -0.73 -14.32 -1.36
CA GLU A 133 -1.12 -15.45 -0.50
C GLU A 133 -1.35 -16.74 -1.30
N ASN A 134 -1.93 -16.61 -2.50
CA ASN A 134 -2.21 -17.76 -3.37
C ASN A 134 -0.99 -18.20 -4.19
N ASP A 135 -0.01 -17.32 -4.39
CA ASP A 135 1.25 -17.65 -5.06
C ASP A 135 2.23 -18.32 -4.09
N ASN A 136 2.53 -19.60 -4.34
CA ASN A 136 3.41 -20.41 -3.50
C ASN A 136 4.91 -20.21 -3.78
N SER A 137 5.28 -19.25 -4.64
CA SER A 137 6.67 -18.93 -4.93
C SER A 137 7.43 -18.45 -3.68
N VAL A 138 8.75 -18.67 -3.66
CA VAL A 138 9.61 -18.17 -2.58
C VAL A 138 9.55 -16.64 -2.50
N ALA A 139 9.52 -15.98 -3.66
CA ALA A 139 9.44 -14.53 -3.74
C ALA A 139 8.16 -13.96 -3.12
N SER A 140 7.01 -14.62 -3.32
CA SER A 140 5.74 -14.19 -2.72
C SER A 140 5.69 -14.42 -1.21
N LYS A 141 6.29 -15.51 -0.71
CA LYS A 141 6.46 -15.75 0.73
C LYS A 141 7.36 -14.71 1.38
N ASP A 142 8.51 -14.41 0.77
CA ASP A 142 9.43 -13.37 1.26
C ASP A 142 8.78 -11.99 1.21
N ALA A 143 8.04 -11.67 0.15
CA ALA A 143 7.29 -10.41 0.04
C ALA A 143 6.23 -10.28 1.14
N MET A 144 5.52 -11.35 1.48
CA MET A 144 4.58 -11.37 2.59
C MET A 144 5.25 -11.16 3.95
N GLU A 145 6.38 -11.81 4.20
CA GLU A 145 7.16 -11.59 5.44
C GLU A 145 7.65 -10.13 5.53
N ILE A 146 8.22 -9.59 4.46
CA ILE A 146 8.66 -8.19 4.40
C ILE A 146 7.48 -7.26 4.63
N LEU A 147 6.34 -7.49 3.96
CA LEU A 147 5.13 -6.70 4.09
C LEU A 147 4.64 -6.65 5.53
N ASN A 148 4.63 -7.79 6.22
CA ASN A 148 4.26 -7.87 7.64
C ASN A 148 5.24 -7.09 8.53
N ILE A 149 6.54 -7.14 8.25
CA ILE A 149 7.55 -6.38 9.01
C ILE A 149 7.38 -4.87 8.77
N VAL A 150 7.22 -4.42 7.52
CA VAL A 150 7.07 -2.97 7.20
C VAL A 150 5.70 -2.41 7.58
N ALA A 151 4.66 -3.24 7.63
CA ALA A 151 3.35 -2.82 8.11
C ALA A 151 3.38 -2.47 9.61
N PHE A 152 4.23 -3.15 10.38
CA PHE A 152 4.37 -2.93 11.82
C PHE A 152 5.40 -1.85 12.16
N TYR A 153 6.49 -1.74 11.39
CA TYR A 153 7.57 -0.81 11.67
C TYR A 153 7.60 0.35 10.67
N ARG A 154 7.76 1.59 11.17
CA ARG A 154 8.20 2.73 10.34
C ARG A 154 9.69 2.57 10.02
N ILE A 155 10.02 1.61 9.15
CA ILE A 155 11.40 1.28 8.81
C ILE A 155 11.92 2.34 7.86
N SER A 156 12.97 3.03 8.28
CA SER A 156 13.71 3.92 7.40
C SER A 156 14.43 3.11 6.32
N MET A 157 14.34 3.57 5.08
CA MET A 157 15.00 2.94 3.92
C MET A 157 16.52 2.79 4.09
N ASP A 158 17.13 3.55 5.00
CA ASP A 158 18.54 3.43 5.33
C ASP A 158 18.89 2.04 5.90
N ILE A 159 17.97 1.41 6.63
CA ILE A 159 18.19 0.08 7.24
C ILE A 159 18.34 -0.98 6.14
N PHE A 160 17.45 -0.97 5.14
CA PHE A 160 17.54 -1.89 3.99
C PHE A 160 18.78 -1.62 3.16
N THR A 161 19.10 -0.35 2.93
CA THR A 161 20.30 0.05 2.18
C THR A 161 21.58 -0.42 2.90
N ARG A 162 21.64 -0.32 4.23
CA ARG A 162 22.75 -0.83 5.04
C ARG A 162 22.80 -2.35 5.04
N ALA A 163 21.67 -3.03 5.12
CA ALA A 163 21.60 -4.49 5.09
C ALA A 163 22.13 -5.07 3.77
N VAL A 164 21.71 -4.51 2.62
CA VAL A 164 22.22 -4.91 1.31
C VAL A 164 23.73 -4.65 1.20
N LYS A 165 24.19 -3.47 1.62
CA LYS A 165 25.64 -3.15 1.62
C LYS A 165 26.47 -4.08 2.49
N ASN A 166 25.94 -4.52 3.64
CA ASN A 166 26.62 -5.48 4.50
C ASN A 166 26.63 -6.90 3.92
N ASN A 167 25.57 -7.32 3.22
CA ASN A 167 25.53 -8.61 2.51
C ASN A 167 26.51 -8.67 1.31
N MET A 168 26.84 -7.52 0.72
CA MET A 168 27.79 -7.44 -0.40
C MET A 168 29.26 -7.37 0.05
N LYS A 169 29.55 -7.28 1.35
CA LYS A 169 30.93 -7.36 1.84
C LYS A 169 31.36 -8.84 1.88
N PRO A 170 32.49 -9.22 1.29
CA PRO A 170 33.03 -10.56 1.46
C PRO A 170 33.30 -10.81 2.95
N SER A 171 32.86 -11.96 3.44
CA SER A 171 33.01 -12.34 4.84
C SER A 171 34.46 -12.72 5.13
N ASP A 172 35.31 -11.72 5.36
CA ASP A 172 36.64 -11.95 5.93
C ASP A 172 36.52 -12.10 7.44
N SER A 173 36.13 -13.29 7.90
CA SER A 173 36.51 -13.81 9.22
C SER A 173 35.99 -15.24 9.41
N GLU A 174 36.88 -16.21 9.25
CA GLU A 174 36.92 -17.38 10.13
C GLU A 174 36.98 -16.84 11.58
N THR A 175 36.09 -17.28 12.49
CA THR A 175 36.37 -17.46 13.94
C THR A 175 35.12 -17.99 14.68
N THR A 176 35.28 -19.19 15.24
CA THR A 176 34.56 -19.86 16.36
C THR A 176 33.04 -19.71 16.56
N LEU A 177 32.35 -20.84 16.43
CA LEU A 177 30.90 -21.02 16.55
C LEU A 177 30.38 -20.84 18.00
N SER A 178 29.79 -19.67 18.26
CA SER A 178 28.81 -19.45 19.34
C SER A 178 27.40 -19.87 18.89
N PRO A 179 26.49 -20.32 19.78
CA PRO A 179 25.11 -20.68 19.43
C PRO A 179 24.35 -19.59 18.64
N GLY A 180 24.62 -18.31 18.92
CA GLY A 180 24.06 -17.18 18.16
C GLY A 180 24.55 -17.12 16.70
N ALA A 181 25.76 -17.60 16.42
CA ALA A 181 26.33 -17.64 15.07
C ALA A 181 25.61 -18.66 14.17
N LYS A 182 25.03 -19.73 14.73
CA LYS A 182 24.22 -20.70 13.97
C LYS A 182 22.91 -20.11 13.48
N ILE A 183 22.26 -19.29 14.31
CA ILE A 183 21.02 -18.57 13.93
C ILE A 183 21.33 -17.55 12.84
N ILE A 184 22.42 -16.79 12.98
CA ILE A 184 22.87 -15.84 11.96
C ILE A 184 23.23 -16.56 10.65
N GLN A 185 23.91 -17.71 10.70
CA GLN A 185 24.17 -18.52 9.51
C GLN A 185 22.90 -19.06 8.85
N LEU A 186 21.91 -19.49 9.63
CA LEU A 186 20.64 -19.98 9.08
C LEU A 186 19.85 -18.87 8.39
N ILE A 187 19.81 -17.67 8.98
CA ILE A 187 19.19 -16.48 8.35
C ILE A 187 19.97 -16.08 7.10
N HIS A 188 21.31 -16.03 7.17
CA HIS A 188 22.16 -15.72 6.02
C HIS A 188 21.98 -16.73 4.87
N ASN A 189 21.84 -18.02 5.18
CA ASN A 189 21.61 -19.06 4.17
C ASN A 189 20.22 -18.98 3.54
N ARG A 190 19.21 -18.49 4.28
CA ARG A 190 17.87 -18.24 3.75
C ARG A 190 17.80 -16.99 2.89
N LEU A 191 18.60 -15.98 3.19
CA LEU A 191 18.67 -14.72 2.45
C LEU A 191 19.64 -14.75 1.26
N ARG A 192 20.28 -15.90 0.98
CA ARG A 192 21.10 -16.07 -0.21
C ARG A 192 20.22 -15.98 -1.46
N HIS A 193 20.63 -15.13 -2.39
CA HIS A 193 19.98 -14.98 -3.67
C HIS A 193 19.93 -16.34 -4.39
N PRO A 194 18.78 -16.73 -5.01
CA PRO A 194 18.76 -17.88 -5.89
C PRO A 194 19.78 -17.68 -7.02
N PRO A 195 20.39 -18.77 -7.52
CA PRO A 195 21.35 -18.68 -8.62
C PRO A 195 20.71 -17.96 -9.80
N ILE A 196 21.45 -16.99 -10.35
CA ILE A 196 21.05 -16.18 -11.49
C ILE A 196 20.67 -17.15 -12.63
N LEU A 197 19.42 -17.06 -13.10
CA LEU A 197 18.97 -17.83 -14.24
C LEU A 197 19.87 -17.53 -15.46
N PRO A 198 20.21 -18.52 -16.29
CA PRO A 198 21.03 -18.29 -17.47
C PRO A 198 20.35 -17.24 -18.36
N SER A 199 21.15 -16.26 -18.79
CA SER A 199 20.74 -15.23 -19.73
C SER A 199 20.32 -15.87 -21.05
N PHE A 200 19.07 -15.63 -21.47
CA PHE A 200 18.58 -15.90 -22.82
C PHE A 200 18.78 -14.66 -23.70
#